data_AF-A0A6L6AAJ9-F1
#
_entry.id   AF-A0A6L6AAJ9-F1
#
_cell.length_a   1.000
_cell.length_b   1.000
_cell.length_c   1.000
_cell.angle_alpha   90.00
_cell.angle_beta   90.00
_cell.angle_gamma   90.00
#
_symmetry.space_group_name_H-M   'P 1'
#
loop_
_entity.id
_entity.type
_entity.pdbx_description
1 polymer ?
#
loop_
_entity_poly.entity_id
_entity_poly.type
_entity_poly.pdbx_seq_one_letter_code
_entity_poly.pdbx_strand_id
1 'polypeptide(L)'
;MTEKQHHLHLKPGDVGEYVLLPGDPGRAEVIARHFDNAVHVATNREYVTYTGYLDGVKVSVTSTGIGCPSAAIAMEELVRVGAKTFIRVGTSGSIQPGTKSGELAIVSGAIRD
;
A
#
# COMPACT_ATOMS: atom_id res chain seq x y z
N MET A 1 -4.84 -3.12 25.62
CA MET A 1 -5.60 -3.54 24.43
C MET A 1 -5.11 -2.67 23.29
N THR A 2 -4.58 -3.23 22.21
CA THR A 2 -4.06 -2.41 21.11
C THR A 2 -5.26 -1.83 20.35
N GLU A 3 -5.44 -0.52 20.44
CA GLU A 3 -6.56 0.17 19.80
C GLU A 3 -6.47 0.06 18.27
N LYS A 4 -7.64 -0.09 17.65
CA LYS A 4 -7.82 -0.07 16.21
C LYS A 4 -7.36 1.29 15.67
N GLN A 5 -6.57 1.29 14.61
CA GLN A 5 -6.04 2.50 14.01
C GLN A 5 -7.17 3.37 13.45
N HIS A 6 -7.05 4.69 13.62
CA HIS A 6 -8.15 5.63 13.42
C HIS A 6 -8.56 5.76 11.96
N HIS A 7 -7.59 5.84 11.05
CA HIS A 7 -7.85 6.11 9.64
C HIS A 7 -7.99 4.83 8.84
N LEU A 8 -7.17 3.82 9.10
CA LEU A 8 -7.16 2.58 8.32
C LEU A 8 -8.14 1.55 8.86
N HIS A 9 -8.62 1.72 10.09
CA HIS A 9 -9.49 0.74 10.74
C HIS A 9 -8.86 -0.66 10.83
N LEU A 10 -7.55 -0.72 11.06
CA LEU A 10 -6.78 -1.95 11.22
C LEU A 10 -6.32 -2.16 12.66
N LYS A 11 -6.03 -3.40 13.03
CA LYS A 11 -5.39 -3.77 14.30
C LYS A 11 -4.24 -4.76 14.04
N PRO A 12 -3.35 -5.00 15.01
CA PRO A 12 -2.31 -6.01 14.85
C PRO A 12 -2.88 -7.37 14.44
N GLY A 13 -2.26 -7.99 13.44
CA GLY A 13 -2.73 -9.25 12.84
C GLY A 13 -3.65 -9.09 11.64
N ASP A 14 -4.15 -7.89 11.34
CA ASP A 14 -4.96 -7.64 10.13
C ASP A 14 -4.10 -7.62 8.86
N VAL A 15 -2.83 -7.21 8.96
CA VAL A 15 -1.87 -7.12 7.86
C VAL A 15 -0.67 -8.06 8.05
N GLY A 16 0.05 -8.32 6.96
CA GLY A 16 1.38 -8.95 6.98
C GLY A 16 2.51 -7.96 7.24
N GLU A 17 3.75 -8.47 7.30
CA GLU A 17 4.94 -7.61 7.46
C GLU A 17 5.29 -6.83 6.16
N TYR A 18 4.81 -7.31 5.01
CA TYR A 18 5.04 -6.74 3.69
C TYR A 18 3.76 -6.13 3.15
N VAL A 19 3.78 -4.84 2.78
CA VAL A 19 2.61 -4.10 2.32
C VAL A 19 2.88 -3.36 1.01
N LEU A 20 2.07 -3.64 0.00
CA LEU A 20 2.04 -2.88 -1.25
C LEU A 20 1.16 -1.63 -1.10
N LEU A 21 1.64 -0.48 -1.57
CA LEU A 21 1.00 0.82 -1.36
C LEU A 21 0.59 1.50 -2.68
N PRO A 22 -0.53 1.14 -3.30
CA PRO A 22 -1.11 1.90 -4.40
C PRO A 22 -1.69 3.25 -3.92
N GLY A 23 -1.77 4.24 -4.81
CA GLY A 23 -2.49 5.48 -4.50
C GLY A 23 -4.01 5.31 -4.58
N ASP A 24 -4.47 4.81 -5.72
CA ASP A 24 -5.87 4.60 -6.03
C ASP A 24 -6.46 3.41 -5.23
N PRO A 25 -7.55 3.61 -4.47
CA PRO A 25 -8.29 2.53 -3.81
C PRO A 25 -8.70 1.37 -4.74
N GLY A 26 -9.09 1.67 -5.97
CA GLY A 26 -9.50 0.66 -6.95
C GLY A 26 -8.35 -0.29 -7.33
N ARG A 27 -7.10 0.18 -7.23
CA ARG A 27 -5.91 -0.65 -7.52
C ARG A 27 -5.60 -1.65 -6.41
N ALA A 28 -6.07 -1.43 -5.19
CA ALA A 28 -5.86 -2.37 -4.09
C ALA A 28 -6.49 -3.73 -4.39
N GLU A 29 -7.72 -3.77 -4.89
CA GLU A 29 -8.37 -5.03 -5.28
C GLU A 29 -7.65 -5.70 -6.46
N VAL A 30 -7.25 -4.92 -7.47
CA VAL A 30 -6.52 -5.45 -8.64
C VAL A 30 -5.22 -6.14 -8.20
N ILE A 31 -4.46 -5.52 -7.31
CA ILE A 31 -3.24 -6.11 -6.73
C ILE A 31 -3.58 -7.34 -5.90
N ALA A 32 -4.62 -7.28 -5.06
CA ALA A 32 -5.01 -8.38 -4.18
C ALA A 32 -5.38 -9.67 -4.94
N ARG A 33 -5.87 -9.57 -6.18
CA ARG A 33 -6.16 -10.73 -7.04
C ARG A 33 -4.92 -11.57 -7.38
N HIS A 34 -3.72 -11.03 -7.16
CA HIS A 34 -2.46 -11.77 -7.31
C HIS A 34 -2.02 -12.48 -6.03
N PHE A 35 -2.69 -12.29 -4.90
CA PHE A 35 -2.38 -13.00 -3.66
C PHE A 35 -3.21 -14.28 -3.55
N ASP A 36 -2.65 -15.30 -2.94
CA ASP A 36 -3.36 -16.50 -2.53
C ASP A 36 -4.31 -16.18 -1.36
N ASN A 37 -5.56 -16.63 -1.46
CA ASN A 37 -6.59 -16.48 -0.42
C ASN A 37 -6.75 -15.04 0.08
N ALA A 38 -6.66 -14.07 -0.82
CA ALA A 38 -6.85 -12.67 -0.49
C ALA A 38 -8.25 -12.41 0.09
N VAL A 39 -8.30 -11.69 1.21
CA VAL A 39 -9.55 -11.23 1.83
C VAL A 39 -9.56 -9.72 1.95
N HIS A 40 -10.73 -9.13 1.74
CA HIS A 40 -10.96 -7.73 2.11
C HIS A 40 -10.95 -7.61 3.63
N VAL A 41 -10.16 -6.67 4.14
CA VAL A 41 -9.97 -6.50 5.59
C VAL A 41 -10.69 -5.26 6.09
N ALA A 42 -10.49 -4.14 5.41
CA ALA A 42 -11.09 -2.86 5.79
C ALA A 42 -11.22 -1.92 4.59
N THR A 43 -12.26 -1.10 4.61
CA THR A 43 -12.37 0.12 3.82
C THR A 43 -12.75 1.25 4.76
N ASN A 44 -11.94 2.30 4.80
CA ASN A 44 -12.29 3.54 5.48
C ASN A 44 -11.65 4.72 4.74
N ARG A 45 -12.45 5.73 4.39
CA ARG A 45 -12.01 6.86 3.55
C ARG A 45 -11.33 6.34 2.25
N GLU A 46 -10.15 6.84 1.92
CA GLU A 46 -9.32 6.41 0.80
C GLU A 46 -8.49 5.13 1.08
N TYR A 47 -8.58 4.53 2.26
CA TYR A 47 -7.76 3.38 2.67
C TYR A 47 -8.56 2.08 2.51
N VAL A 48 -8.26 1.33 1.46
CA VAL A 48 -8.77 -0.01 1.19
C VAL A 48 -7.64 -0.99 1.42
N THR A 49 -7.86 -1.95 2.32
CA THR A 49 -6.86 -2.96 2.68
C THR A 49 -7.35 -4.37 2.35
N TYR A 50 -6.49 -5.12 1.67
CA TYR A 50 -6.61 -6.55 1.49
C TYR A 50 -5.38 -7.25 2.06
N THR A 51 -5.58 -8.48 2.55
CA THR A 51 -4.51 -9.33 3.06
C THR A 51 -4.67 -10.74 2.49
N GLY A 52 -3.57 -11.34 2.09
CA GLY A 52 -3.52 -12.71 1.57
C GLY A 52 -2.11 -13.27 1.75
N TYR A 53 -1.71 -14.14 0.84
CA TYR A 53 -0.39 -14.76 0.87
C TYR A 53 0.32 -14.67 -0.49
N LEU A 54 1.64 -14.59 -0.47
CA LEU A 54 2.51 -14.80 -1.62
C LEU A 54 3.62 -15.75 -1.18
N ASP A 55 3.80 -16.87 -1.88
CA ASP A 55 4.79 -17.89 -1.55
C ASP A 55 4.69 -18.37 -0.09
N GLY A 56 3.47 -18.46 0.45
CA GLY A 56 3.20 -18.82 1.85
C GLY A 56 3.47 -17.71 2.87
N VAL A 57 3.96 -16.54 2.45
CA VAL A 57 4.21 -15.38 3.31
C VAL A 57 2.98 -14.48 3.33
N LYS A 58 2.53 -14.08 4.53
CA LYS A 58 1.41 -13.15 4.68
C LYS A 58 1.79 -11.76 4.17
N VAL A 59 1.04 -11.27 3.18
CA VAL A 59 1.25 -9.97 2.55
C VAL A 59 -0.05 -9.17 2.52
N SER A 60 0.07 -7.85 2.41
CA SER A 60 -1.08 -6.97 2.33
C SER A 60 -0.92 -5.94 1.21
N VAL A 61 -2.04 -5.34 0.82
CA VAL A 61 -2.07 -4.14 -0.01
C VAL A 61 -3.00 -3.14 0.65
N THR A 62 -2.55 -1.90 0.78
CA THR A 62 -3.33 -0.80 1.38
C THR A 62 -3.22 0.43 0.48
N SER A 63 -4.34 0.94 -0.01
CA SER A 63 -4.33 2.21 -0.76
C SER A 63 -4.00 3.40 0.14
N THR A 64 -3.35 4.41 -0.42
CA THR A 64 -2.86 5.58 0.33
C THR A 64 -3.59 6.88 0.01
N GLY A 65 -4.43 6.91 -1.03
CA GLY A 65 -4.89 8.15 -1.62
C GLY A 65 -3.79 8.94 -2.35
N ILE A 66 -4.11 10.18 -2.68
CA ILE A 66 -3.23 11.14 -3.36
C ILE A 66 -2.58 12.05 -2.32
N GLY A 67 -1.27 12.27 -2.47
CA GLY A 67 -0.49 13.23 -1.69
C GLY A 67 0.28 12.62 -0.52
N CYS A 68 1.35 13.32 -0.10
CA CYS A 68 2.17 12.92 1.04
C CYS A 68 1.38 12.81 2.36
N PRO A 69 0.40 13.69 2.69
CA PRO A 69 -0.29 13.61 3.98
C PRO A 69 -1.06 12.31 4.20
N SER A 70 -1.85 11.87 3.22
CA SER A 70 -2.64 10.64 3.29
C SER A 70 -1.75 9.39 3.27
N ALA A 71 -0.69 9.41 2.45
CA ALA A 71 0.31 8.34 2.45
C ALA A 71 1.06 8.21 3.78
N ALA A 72 1.38 9.32 4.44
CA ALA A 72 2.02 9.31 5.76
C ALA A 72 1.11 8.70 6.83
N ILE A 73 -0.19 9.04 6.84
CA ILE A 73 -1.19 8.43 7.73
C ILE A 73 -1.21 6.92 7.55
N ALA A 74 -1.32 6.44 6.30
CA ALA A 74 -1.35 5.02 6.01
C ALA A 74 -0.09 4.30 6.51
N MET A 75 1.09 4.83 6.21
CA MET A 75 2.35 4.21 6.60
C MET A 75 2.51 4.17 8.13
N GLU A 76 2.24 5.27 8.84
CA GLU A 76 2.33 5.34 10.30
C GLU A 76 1.41 4.35 10.99
N GLU A 77 0.15 4.26 10.55
CA GLU A 77 -0.81 3.31 11.12
C GLU A 77 -0.48 1.85 10.77
N LEU A 78 0.03 1.58 9.56
CA LEU A 78 0.51 0.25 9.17
C LEU A 78 1.70 -0.22 10.02
N VAL A 79 2.67 0.67 10.28
CA VAL A 79 3.80 0.36 11.16
C VAL A 79 3.31 -0.01 12.56
N ARG A 80 2.34 0.73 13.12
CA ARG A 80 1.76 0.46 14.45
C ARG A 80 1.05 -0.89 14.54
N VAL A 81 0.58 -1.45 13.42
CA VAL A 81 -0.06 -2.78 13.38
C VAL A 81 0.86 -3.91 12.92
N GLY A 82 2.16 -3.62 12.74
CA GLY A 82 3.20 -4.64 12.53
C GLY A 82 3.76 -4.75 11.11
N ALA A 83 3.37 -3.87 10.18
CA ALA A 83 4.02 -3.79 8.88
C ALA A 83 5.46 -3.27 9.02
N LYS A 84 6.39 -3.82 8.22
CA LYS A 84 7.82 -3.51 8.28
C LYS A 84 8.42 -3.12 6.93
N THR A 85 7.89 -3.69 5.85
CA THR A 85 8.40 -3.50 4.49
C THR A 85 7.31 -2.96 3.60
N PHE A 86 7.62 -1.90 2.86
CA PHE A 86 6.65 -1.20 2.01
C PHE A 86 7.18 -1.06 0.59
N ILE A 87 6.30 -1.28 -0.39
CA ILE A 87 6.60 -1.00 -1.81
C ILE A 87 5.45 -0.17 -2.37
N ARG A 88 5.75 1.07 -2.79
CA ARG A 88 4.76 1.93 -3.44
C ARG A 88 4.60 1.53 -4.91
N VAL A 89 3.35 1.31 -5.33
CA VAL A 89 2.99 0.96 -6.71
C VAL A 89 2.14 2.08 -7.31
N GLY A 90 2.80 3.01 -7.99
CA GLY A 90 2.21 4.24 -8.49
C GLY A 90 2.28 4.43 -10.00
N THR A 91 1.83 5.59 -10.43
CA THR A 91 2.05 6.12 -11.78
C THR A 91 2.86 7.41 -11.65
N SER A 92 3.67 7.72 -12.65
CA SER A 92 4.45 8.96 -12.70
C SER A 92 4.63 9.42 -14.14
N GLY A 93 4.86 10.72 -14.34
CA GLY A 93 5.37 11.25 -15.60
C GLY A 93 6.90 11.11 -15.65
N SER A 94 7.46 10.90 -16.84
CA SER A 94 8.91 10.93 -17.02
C SER A 94 9.41 12.35 -17.24
N ILE A 95 10.58 12.66 -16.66
CA ILE A 95 11.38 13.84 -16.94
C ILE A 95 12.65 13.50 -17.75
N GLN A 96 12.94 12.21 -17.93
CA GLN A 96 14.11 11.74 -18.67
C GLN A 96 13.78 11.70 -20.17
N PRO A 97 14.59 12.33 -21.03
CA PRO A 97 14.41 12.24 -22.47
C PRO A 97 14.43 10.78 -22.95
N GLY A 98 13.53 10.44 -23.85
CA GLY A 98 13.48 9.10 -24.47
C GLY A 98 12.70 8.04 -23.71
N THR A 99 12.23 8.31 -22.48
CA THR A 99 11.30 7.40 -21.77
C THR A 99 9.94 7.38 -22.47
N LYS A 100 9.38 6.19 -22.65
CA LYS A 100 8.06 5.99 -23.28
C LYS A 100 6.97 5.73 -22.25
N SER A 101 5.74 6.09 -22.60
CA SER A 101 4.57 5.73 -21.79
C SER A 101 4.46 4.20 -21.64
N GLY A 102 4.25 3.76 -20.40
CA GLY A 102 4.14 2.33 -20.06
C GLY A 102 5.45 1.67 -19.61
N GLU A 103 6.59 2.37 -19.69
CA GLU A 103 7.84 1.88 -19.13
C GLU A 103 7.82 1.88 -17.59
N LEU A 104 8.53 0.92 -16.99
CA LEU A 104 8.66 0.79 -15.55
C LEU A 104 9.89 1.53 -15.04
N ALA A 105 9.74 2.25 -13.93
CA ALA A 105 10.84 2.86 -13.20
C ALA A 105 10.96 2.27 -11.81
N ILE A 106 12.18 1.93 -11.40
CA ILE A 106 12.52 1.63 -10.01
C ILE A 106 13.22 2.87 -9.45
N VAL A 107 12.61 3.45 -8.42
CA VAL A 107 13.04 4.74 -7.88
C VAL A 107 13.94 4.52 -6.67
N SER A 108 15.17 5.04 -6.71
CA SER A 108 16.15 4.94 -5.61
C SER A 108 16.15 6.16 -4.68
N GLY A 109 15.49 7.26 -5.07
CA GLY A 109 15.41 8.49 -4.28
C GLY A 109 14.31 9.42 -4.78
N ALA A 110 13.89 10.36 -3.93
CA ALA A 110 12.87 11.36 -4.24
C ALA A 110 13.32 12.75 -3.82
N ILE A 111 12.95 13.78 -4.59
CA ILE A 111 13.13 15.18 -4.23
C ILE A 111 12.13 15.52 -3.12
N ARG A 112 12.58 16.25 -2.10
CA ARG A 112 11.78 16.73 -0.98
C ARG A 112 11.76 18.26 -1.02
N ASP A 113 10.84 18.81 -1.80
CA ASP A 113 10.61 20.25 -1.98
C ASP A 113 9.52 20.81 -1.05
#